data_AF-U2R8A4-F1
#
_entry.id   AF-U2R8A4-F1
#
_cell.length_a   1.000
_cell.length_b   1.000
_cell.length_c   1.000
_cell.angle_alpha   90.00
_cell.angle_beta   90.00
_cell.angle_gamma   90.00
#
_symmetry.space_group_name_H-M   'P 1'
#
loop_
_entity.id
_entity.type
_entity.pdbx_description
1 polymer ?
#
loop_
_entity_poly.entity_id
_entity_poly.type
_entity_poly.pdbx_seq_one_letter_code
_entity_poly.pdbx_strand_id
1 'polypeptide(L)'
;AGRGPVEAPHTDQRARGQQVASVPIHSLRMRGVVAEQQVIFGGAGETLTIRHDTIGPQAYETGILLALRAAATTTGVTVGLDALVDLGISGPDGEPPRPTVRER
;
A
#
# COMPACT_ATOMS: atom_id res chain seq x y z
N ALA A 1 21.41 -20.58 -2.55
CA ALA A 1 20.08 -20.66 -3.19
C ALA A 1 19.10 -19.94 -2.28
N GLY A 2 18.66 -18.72 -2.62
CA GLY A 2 17.90 -17.88 -1.68
C GLY A 2 16.76 -17.15 -2.37
N ARG A 3 15.53 -17.50 -1.96
CA ARG A 3 14.23 -16.80 -2.07
C ARG A 3 13.92 -16.06 -3.40
N GLY A 4 12.86 -16.48 -4.09
CA GLY A 4 12.34 -15.84 -5.31
C GLY A 4 11.88 -14.38 -5.10
N PRO A 5 11.40 -13.68 -6.16
CA PRO A 5 11.22 -12.23 -6.13
C PRO A 5 10.13 -11.70 -5.19
N VAL A 6 9.32 -12.58 -4.58
CA VAL A 6 8.25 -12.19 -3.66
C VAL A 6 8.27 -13.12 -2.45
N GLU A 7 8.30 -12.54 -1.26
CA GLU A 7 8.13 -13.24 0.03
C GLU A 7 7.23 -12.41 0.96
N ALA A 8 6.09 -12.97 1.39
CA ALA A 8 5.23 -12.45 2.44
C ALA A 8 4.37 -13.62 2.93
N PRO A 9 4.33 -13.93 4.23
CA PRO A 9 3.42 -13.20 5.10
C PRO A 9 3.98 -13.06 6.53
N HIS A 10 4.21 -11.81 6.96
CA HIS A 10 4.45 -11.40 8.36
C HIS A 10 5.89 -11.29 8.90
N THR A 11 6.94 -11.19 8.09
CA THR A 11 8.30 -11.08 8.63
C THR A 11 8.65 -9.67 9.20
N ASP A 12 9.10 -9.67 10.47
CA ASP A 12 9.65 -8.61 11.34
C ASP A 12 8.76 -7.44 11.83
N GLN A 13 7.48 -7.73 12.08
CA GLN A 13 6.52 -6.76 12.64
C GLN A 13 6.90 -6.23 14.03
N ARG A 14 7.02 -4.90 14.22
CA ARG A 14 6.93 -4.30 15.56
C ARG A 14 6.20 -2.97 15.56
N ALA A 15 5.04 -2.89 16.21
CA ALA A 15 4.54 -1.59 16.62
C ALA A 15 3.70 -1.68 17.89
N ARG A 16 4.14 -1.00 18.94
CA ARG A 16 3.39 0.04 19.64
C ARG A 16 4.42 1.08 20.11
N GLY A 17 4.53 2.20 19.39
CA GLY A 17 5.54 3.24 19.62
C GLY A 17 6.78 3.16 18.73
N GLN A 18 6.76 2.30 17.69
CA GLN A 18 7.84 2.28 16.70
C GLN A 18 7.84 3.62 15.96
N GLN A 19 9.02 4.19 15.73
CA GLN A 19 9.18 5.28 14.78
C GLN A 19 9.76 4.73 13.48
N VAL A 20 9.10 5.02 12.36
CA VAL A 20 9.58 4.72 11.02
C VAL A 20 9.67 6.03 10.28
N ALA A 21 10.87 6.42 9.83
CA ALA A 21 11.11 7.73 9.22
C ALA A 21 10.53 8.90 10.06
N SER A 22 10.69 8.83 11.38
CA SER A 22 10.14 9.78 12.37
C SER A 22 8.61 9.83 12.45
N VAL A 23 7.89 8.93 11.78
CA VAL A 23 6.44 8.77 11.93
C VAL A 23 6.16 7.73 13.02
N PRO A 24 5.38 8.07 14.06
CA PRO A 24 5.01 7.13 15.09
C PRO A 24 3.95 6.14 14.58
N ILE A 25 4.23 4.84 14.69
CA ILE A 25 3.35 3.75 14.28
C ILE A 25 2.86 2.98 15.51
N HIS A 26 1.55 2.81 15.58
CA HIS A 26 0.87 2.03 16.61
C HIS A 26 0.11 0.89 15.93
N SER A 27 0.37 -0.35 16.34
CA SER A 27 -0.39 -1.49 15.83
C SER A 27 -1.26 -2.10 16.91
N LEU A 28 -2.53 -2.29 16.56
CA LEU A 28 -3.51 -2.93 17.41
C LEU A 28 -3.70 -4.38 16.97
N ARG A 29 -4.00 -5.25 17.92
CA ARG A 29 -4.41 -6.65 17.67
C ARG A 29 -5.75 -6.81 18.37
N MET A 30 -6.83 -6.80 17.60
CA MET A 30 -8.21 -6.77 18.10
C MET A 30 -8.98 -7.93 17.49
N ARG A 31 -9.73 -8.66 18.32
CA ARG A 31 -10.60 -9.73 17.86
C ARG A 31 -11.75 -9.15 17.05
N GLY A 32 -12.05 -9.74 15.90
CA GLY A 32 -13.16 -9.32 15.04
C GLY A 32 -12.81 -8.21 14.05
N VAL A 33 -11.58 -7.66 14.09
CA VAL A 33 -11.09 -6.73 13.07
C VAL A 33 -10.24 -7.51 12.06
N VAL A 34 -10.58 -7.36 10.78
CA VAL A 34 -9.84 -7.99 9.67
C VAL A 34 -8.60 -7.16 9.34
N ALA A 35 -8.75 -5.94 8.83
CA ALA A 35 -7.65 -5.00 8.70
C ALA A 35 -8.15 -3.54 8.76
N GLU A 36 -7.45 -2.72 9.53
CA GLU A 36 -7.78 -1.30 9.71
C GLU A 36 -6.50 -0.47 9.74
N GLN A 37 -6.50 0.66 9.03
CA GLN A 37 -5.43 1.65 9.07
C GLN A 37 -6.01 3.04 9.26
N GLN A 38 -5.36 3.84 10.11
CA GLN A 38 -5.60 5.27 10.25
C GLN A 38 -4.28 6.03 10.11
N VAL A 39 -4.30 7.09 9.31
CA VAL A 39 -3.21 8.07 9.20
C VAL A 39 -3.76 9.41 9.66
N ILE A 40 -3.16 9.96 10.72
CA ILE A 40 -3.63 11.18 11.38
C ILE A 40 -2.58 12.28 11.18
N PHE A 41 -3.01 13.39 10.61
CA PHE A 41 -2.23 14.62 10.45
C PHE A 41 -2.79 15.68 11.41
N GLY A 42 -1.91 16.45 12.04
CA GLY A 42 -2.28 17.54 12.95
C GLY A 42 -1.73 18.88 12.45
N GLY A 43 -2.56 19.92 12.52
CA GLY A 43 -2.23 21.31 12.24
C GLY A 43 -2.68 22.23 13.38
N ALA A 44 -2.45 23.53 13.25
CA ALA A 44 -2.86 24.51 14.25
C ALA A 44 -4.40 24.61 14.30
N GLY A 45 -5.01 24.03 15.34
CA GLY A 45 -6.47 24.05 15.53
C GLY A 45 -7.23 23.03 14.69
N GLU A 46 -6.55 22.11 13.99
CA GLU A 46 -7.20 21.14 13.13
C GLU A 46 -6.49 19.77 13.08
N THR A 47 -7.23 18.76 12.64
CA THR A 47 -6.71 17.41 12.36
C THR A 47 -7.37 16.83 11.13
N LEU A 48 -6.61 16.12 10.30
CA LEU A 48 -7.11 15.33 9.18
C LEU A 48 -6.82 13.84 9.45
N THR A 49 -7.84 12.99 9.33
CA THR A 49 -7.68 11.53 9.47
C THR A 49 -8.11 10.83 8.18
N ILE A 50 -7.20 10.05 7.60
CA ILE A 50 -7.50 9.14 6.50
C ILE A 50 -7.60 7.73 7.07
N ARG A 51 -8.78 7.10 6.93
CA ARG A 51 -9.09 5.77 7.46
C ARG A 51 -9.43 4.81 6.33
N HIS A 52 -8.86 3.62 6.37
CA HIS A 52 -9.25 2.49 5.52
C HIS A 52 -9.61 1.30 6.39
N ASP A 53 -10.77 0.70 6.11
CA ASP A 53 -11.33 -0.43 6.85
C ASP A 53 -11.66 -1.55 5.87
N THR A 54 -10.97 -2.66 6.01
CA THR A 54 -11.27 -3.88 5.26
C THR A 54 -12.13 -4.77 6.12
N ILE A 55 -13.40 -4.92 5.75
CA ILE A 55 -14.36 -5.80 6.44
C ILE A 55 -14.40 -7.23 5.86
N GLY A 56 -13.85 -7.42 4.66
CA GLY A 56 -13.81 -8.71 3.97
C GLY A 56 -13.00 -8.68 2.68
N PRO A 57 -12.69 -9.84 2.08
CA PRO A 57 -11.87 -9.93 0.87
C PRO A 57 -12.44 -9.20 -0.35
N GLN A 58 -13.75 -8.94 -0.37
CA GLN A 58 -14.43 -8.22 -1.44
C GLN A 58 -13.85 -6.81 -1.66
N ALA A 59 -13.22 -6.23 -0.63
CA ALA A 59 -12.54 -4.93 -0.73
C ALA A 59 -11.43 -4.90 -1.80
N TYR A 60 -10.91 -6.05 -2.21
CA TYR A 60 -9.83 -6.15 -3.20
C TYR A 60 -10.32 -6.38 -4.63
N GLU A 61 -11.57 -6.82 -4.82
CA GLU A 61 -12.08 -7.32 -6.11
C GLU A 61 -12.03 -6.25 -7.20
N THR A 62 -12.42 -5.01 -6.89
CA THR A 62 -12.38 -3.89 -7.84
C THR A 62 -10.97 -3.61 -8.34
N GLY A 63 -9.97 -3.63 -7.44
CA GLY A 63 -8.58 -3.42 -7.80
C GLY A 63 -8.01 -4.56 -8.65
N ILE A 64 -8.37 -5.81 -8.33
CA ILE A 64 -7.98 -6.99 -9.10
C ILE A 64 -8.56 -6.93 -10.52
N LEU A 65 -9.85 -6.59 -10.66
CA LEU A 65 -10.50 -6.46 -11.96
C LEU A 65 -9.89 -5.34 -12.81
N LEU A 66 -9.51 -4.22 -12.19
CA LEU A 66 -8.78 -3.15 -12.86
C LEU A 66 -7.43 -3.65 -13.40
N ALA A 67 -6.65 -4.34 -12.56
CA ALA A 67 -5.35 -4.89 -12.95
C ALA A 67 -5.48 -5.92 -14.08
N LEU A 68 -6.48 -6.81 -14.03
CA LEU A 68 -6.72 -7.81 -15.08
C LEU A 68 -7.05 -7.16 -16.43
N ARG A 69 -7.83 -6.07 -16.43
CA ARG A 69 -8.16 -5.33 -17.67
C ARG A 69 -6.93 -4.67 -18.27
N ALA A 70 -6.07 -4.07 -17.45
CA ALA A 70 -4.83 -3.45 -17.92
C ALA A 70 -3.80 -4.49 -18.40
N ALA A 71 -3.72 -5.64 -17.73
CA ALA A 71 -2.76 -6.70 -18.06
C ALA A 71 -2.95 -7.26 -19.48
N ALA A 72 -4.17 -7.19 -20.04
CA ALA A 72 -4.46 -7.67 -21.39
C ALA A 72 -3.68 -6.95 -22.49
N THR A 73 -3.26 -5.70 -22.25
CA THR A 73 -2.59 -4.85 -23.25
C THR A 73 -1.21 -4.35 -22.79
N THR A 74 -0.86 -4.56 -21.53
CA THR A 74 0.43 -4.12 -20.96
C THR A 74 1.57 -5.03 -21.41
N THR A 75 2.73 -4.45 -21.70
CA THR A 75 3.97 -5.21 -21.97
C THR A 75 4.98 -4.95 -20.84
N GLY A 76 5.82 -5.94 -20.54
CA GLY A 76 6.77 -5.84 -19.43
C GLY A 76 6.12 -6.03 -18.05
N VAL A 77 6.69 -5.39 -17.03
CA VAL A 77 6.24 -5.52 -15.64
C VAL A 77 5.81 -4.15 -15.11
N THR A 78 4.56 -4.05 -14.67
CA THR A 78 4.03 -2.90 -13.91
C THR A 78 3.97 -3.26 -12.43
N VAL A 79 4.49 -2.40 -11.57
CA VAL A 79 4.49 -2.57 -10.11
C VAL A 79 3.67 -1.44 -9.48
N GLY A 80 2.75 -1.82 -8.58
CA GLY A 80 1.84 -0.88 -7.93
C GLY A 80 0.51 -0.71 -8.68
N LEU A 81 -0.61 -0.70 -7.95
CA LEU A 81 -1.94 -0.47 -8.52
C LEU A 81 -2.19 1.03 -8.78
N ASP A 82 -1.44 1.90 -8.11
CA ASP A 82 -1.39 3.35 -8.33
C ASP A 82 -0.99 3.72 -9.75
N ALA A 83 -0.21 2.89 -10.44
CA ALA A 83 0.09 3.07 -11.86
C ALA A 83 -1.14 2.96 -12.78
N LEU A 84 -2.24 2.37 -12.29
CA LEU A 84 -3.48 2.14 -13.04
C LEU A 84 -4.67 2.97 -12.53
N VAL A 85 -4.49 3.71 -11.43
CA VAL A 85 -5.53 4.52 -10.78
C VAL A 85 -5.09 5.97 -10.81
N ASP A 86 -5.93 6.86 -11.34
CA ASP A 86 -5.69 8.30 -11.18
C ASP A 86 -5.97 8.70 -9.73
N LEU A 87 -4.91 8.96 -8.98
CA LEU A 87 -4.98 9.37 -7.58
C LEU A 87 -5.14 10.89 -7.43
N GLY A 88 -5.17 11.67 -8.52
CA GLY A 88 -5.27 13.12 -8.46
C GLY A 88 -4.08 13.80 -7.76
N ILE A 89 -2.98 13.06 -7.57
CA ILE A 89 -1.73 13.53 -6.97
C ILE A 89 -0.62 13.35 -8.00
N SER A 90 0.16 14.40 -8.24
CA SER A 90 1.40 14.25 -9.00
C SER A 90 2.38 13.42 -8.19
N GLY A 91 3.06 12.46 -8.83
CA GLY A 91 4.23 11.83 -8.22
C GLY A 91 5.27 12.89 -7.83
N PRO A 92 6.17 12.61 -6.87
CA PRO A 92 7.16 13.60 -6.41
C PRO A 92 7.99 14.23 -7.55
N ASP A 93 8.14 13.50 -8.66
CA ASP A 93 8.86 13.93 -9.87
C ASP A 93 7.98 13.98 -11.13
N GLY A 94 6.68 13.67 -11.06
CA GLY A 94 5.80 13.45 -12.23
C GLY A 94 6.15 12.19 -13.07
N GLU A 95 7.20 11.47 -12.71
CA GLU A 95 7.67 10.26 -13.36
C GLU A 95 6.80 9.05 -12.95
N PRO A 96 6.43 8.14 -13.87
CA PRO A 96 5.82 6.86 -13.51
C PRO A 96 6.73 6.07 -12.56
N PRO A 97 6.17 5.19 -11.69
CA PRO A 97 6.96 4.44 -10.72
C PRO A 97 8.10 3.68 -11.42
N ARG A 98 9.33 3.91 -10.95
CA ARG A 98 10.53 3.25 -11.51
C ARG A 98 10.34 1.74 -11.49
N PRO A 99 10.51 1.04 -12.63
CA PRO A 99 10.43 -0.41 -12.65
C PRO A 99 11.49 -0.96 -11.70
N THR A 100 11.06 -1.71 -10.69
CA THR A 100 11.95 -2.43 -9.75
C THR A 100 12.61 -3.66 -10.38
N VAL A 101 12.61 -3.74 -11.72
CA VAL A 101 13.25 -4.83 -12.46
C VAL A 101 14.76 -4.64 -12.39
N ARG A 102 15.43 -5.51 -11.64
CA ARG A 102 16.84 -5.78 -11.91
C ARG A 102 16.91 -6.74 -13.10
N GLU A 103 17.53 -6.30 -14.18
CA GLU A 103 17.99 -7.23 -15.22
C GLU A 103 18.89 -8.29 -14.57
N ARG A 104 18.73 -9.53 -15.03
CA ARG A 104 19.34 -10.72 -14.44
C ARG A 104 20.87 -10.67 -14.38
#